data_AF-A0A4S2AT62-F1
#
_entry.id   AF-A0A4S2AT62-F1
#
_cell.length_a   1.000
_cell.length_b   1.000
_cell.length_c   1.000
_cell.angle_alpha   90.00
_cell.angle_beta   90.00
_cell.angle_gamma   90.00
#
_symmetry.space_group_name_H-M   'P 1'
#
loop_
_entity.id
_entity.type
_entity.pdbx_description
1 polymer ?
#
loop_
_entity_poly.entity_id
_entity_poly.type
_entity_poly.pdbx_seq_one_letter_code
_entity_poly.pdbx_strand_id
1 'polypeptide(L)'
;MKLSKILAIGLAVLTMTACSDDDEFNFNSDGNVTVDMAQPSITLKENKGYFNVPVVVSGEANGYVQVTVEVQEATGNPAMDDVHYIVTSKTINIASEDKVGNVEIKTVDDGEINENREFIVTIVDAKGAKIGNERSTTVTIRDNDSEFYEKLMGKWALNFVSKGAPDKWDVNVVGYEETEAGYNETLYITGIMGYSWAQLEVSYFFDKATNVGYLEVPLGTLVADGVDFGSFTGTVLAATVENGYVVTDGTLRAEWNDMFTEITFQDSPVLYLAVFDEATGDFMGGWKSLNLVNMTR
;
A
#
# COMPACT_ATOMS: atom_id res chain seq x y z
N MET A 1 14.17 -89.69 -0.38
CA MET A 1 14.70 -88.83 -1.46
C MET A 1 14.41 -87.37 -1.12
N LYS A 2 15.48 -86.55 -1.07
CA LYS A 2 15.56 -85.14 -1.50
C LYS A 2 14.79 -84.07 -0.66
N LEU A 3 15.52 -83.27 0.14
CA LEU A 3 16.09 -81.92 -0.18
C LEU A 3 15.01 -80.81 -0.01
N SER A 4 15.13 -79.67 0.69
CA SER A 4 16.25 -78.91 1.27
C SER A 4 15.73 -77.63 1.98
N LYS A 5 16.65 -76.93 2.67
CA LYS A 5 16.72 -75.47 3.00
C LYS A 5 16.06 -75.07 4.35
N ILE A 6 16.76 -75.15 5.49
CA ILE A 6 17.77 -74.20 6.02
C ILE A 6 17.32 -72.74 5.90
N LEU A 7 16.70 -72.22 6.97
CA LEU A 7 16.56 -70.79 7.21
C LEU A 7 17.84 -70.33 7.94
N ALA A 8 18.70 -69.61 7.23
CA ALA A 8 19.93 -69.06 7.77
C ALA A 8 19.61 -67.84 8.65
N ILE A 9 20.05 -67.88 9.92
CA ILE A 9 20.08 -66.75 10.84
C ILE A 9 21.25 -65.85 10.40
N GLY A 10 20.93 -64.73 9.77
CA GLY A 10 21.89 -63.68 9.46
C GLY A 10 22.00 -62.70 10.63
N LEU A 11 22.98 -62.92 11.50
CA LEU A 11 23.40 -61.96 12.52
C LEU A 11 24.22 -60.85 11.81
N ALA A 12 23.54 -59.83 11.31
CA ALA A 12 24.20 -58.62 10.84
C ALA A 12 24.56 -57.76 12.05
N VAL A 13 25.84 -57.82 12.44
CA VAL A 13 26.44 -56.81 13.31
C VAL A 13 26.39 -55.49 12.55
N LEU A 14 25.42 -54.64 12.88
CA LEU A 14 25.41 -53.24 12.51
C LEU A 14 26.56 -52.58 13.24
N THR A 15 27.71 -52.48 12.57
CA THR A 15 28.70 -51.47 12.91
C THR A 15 28.04 -50.13 12.66
N MET A 16 27.50 -49.52 13.71
CA MET A 16 27.19 -48.10 13.74
C MET A 16 28.54 -47.38 13.59
N THR A 17 28.96 -47.11 12.36
CA THR A 17 29.86 -45.98 12.12
C THR A 17 29.06 -44.76 12.51
N ALA A 18 29.30 -44.25 13.72
CA ALA A 18 28.93 -42.89 14.06
C ALA A 18 29.60 -42.01 13.01
N CYS A 19 28.82 -41.47 12.08
CA CYS A 19 29.27 -40.30 11.33
C CYS A 19 29.55 -39.23 12.39
N SER A 20 30.82 -38.92 12.54
CA SER A 20 31.31 -37.75 13.25
C SER A 20 30.97 -36.52 12.41
N ASP A 21 29.69 -36.17 12.35
CA ASP A 21 29.28 -34.89 11.79
C ASP A 21 29.21 -33.89 12.96
N ASP A 22 30.37 -33.70 13.61
CA ASP A 22 30.68 -32.43 14.25
C ASP A 22 31.03 -31.48 13.09
N ASP A 23 30.00 -30.95 12.42
CA ASP A 23 30.16 -29.67 11.72
C ASP A 23 30.38 -28.62 12.82
N GLU A 24 31.60 -28.60 13.34
CA GLU A 24 32.02 -27.71 14.42
C GLU A 24 31.81 -26.28 13.91
N PHE A 25 31.02 -25.49 14.65
CA PHE A 25 30.71 -24.10 14.33
C PHE A 25 32.00 -23.27 14.38
N ASN A 26 32.73 -23.26 13.27
CA ASN A 26 34.03 -22.63 13.15
C ASN A 26 33.85 -21.21 12.61
N PHE A 27 34.31 -20.22 13.37
CA PHE A 27 34.29 -18.82 12.93
C PHE A 27 35.29 -18.59 11.80
N ASN A 28 34.94 -17.69 10.89
CA ASN A 28 35.88 -17.18 9.90
C ASN A 28 37.14 -16.62 10.58
N SER A 29 38.30 -16.92 10.00
CA SER A 29 39.61 -16.46 10.47
C SER A 29 40.25 -15.43 9.54
N ASP A 30 39.69 -15.17 8.35
CA ASP A 30 40.21 -14.16 7.44
C ASP A 30 39.88 -12.75 7.93
N GLY A 31 40.93 -11.99 8.29
CA GLY A 31 40.81 -10.64 8.82
C GLY A 31 40.40 -9.56 7.82
N ASN A 32 40.20 -9.90 6.54
CA ASN A 32 39.69 -8.99 5.52
C ASN A 32 38.16 -9.02 5.38
N VAL A 33 37.49 -9.95 6.06
CA VAL A 33 36.03 -10.04 6.02
C VAL A 33 35.40 -8.91 6.82
N THR A 34 34.45 -8.20 6.22
CA THR A 34 33.68 -7.15 6.89
C THR A 34 32.18 -7.40 6.84
N VAL A 35 31.45 -6.77 7.75
CA VAL A 35 29.98 -6.76 7.75
C VAL A 35 29.45 -5.32 7.79
N ASP A 36 28.46 -5.07 6.94
CA ASP A 36 27.78 -3.78 6.80
C ASP A 36 26.27 -4.02 6.66
N MET A 37 25.44 -3.09 7.10
CA MET A 37 24.04 -3.08 6.71
C MET A 37 23.94 -2.85 5.20
N ALA A 38 23.03 -3.55 4.51
CA ALA A 38 22.96 -3.45 3.04
C ALA A 38 22.44 -2.09 2.55
N GLN A 39 21.65 -1.40 3.39
CA GLN A 39 21.05 -0.12 3.06
C GLN A 39 20.85 0.73 4.34
N PRO A 40 20.96 2.06 4.23
CA PRO A 40 20.84 2.96 5.38
C PRO A 40 19.39 3.10 5.87
N SER A 41 18.40 2.77 5.04
CA SER A 41 16.98 2.95 5.35
C SER A 41 16.09 1.92 4.68
N ILE A 42 15.01 1.53 5.37
CA ILE A 42 13.92 0.68 4.86
C ILE A 42 12.60 1.34 5.21
N THR A 43 11.65 1.38 4.26
CA THR A 43 10.28 1.87 4.51
C THR A 43 9.27 0.80 4.09
N LEU A 44 8.28 0.55 4.95
CA LEU A 44 7.27 -0.49 4.76
C LEU A 44 5.98 -0.15 5.51
N LYS A 45 4.86 -0.78 5.14
CA LYS A 45 3.57 -0.65 5.84
C LYS A 45 3.50 -1.55 7.08
N GLU A 46 2.74 -1.20 8.10
CA GLU A 46 2.55 -2.01 9.32
C GLU A 46 1.87 -3.37 9.07
N ASN A 47 1.06 -3.52 8.01
CA ASN A 47 0.54 -4.80 7.52
C ASN A 47 1.53 -5.65 6.72
N LYS A 48 2.80 -5.23 6.59
CA LYS A 48 3.81 -5.98 5.83
C LYS A 48 4.03 -7.40 6.36
N GLY A 49 3.89 -7.58 7.68
CA GLY A 49 4.21 -8.81 8.38
C GLY A 49 5.71 -9.01 8.47
N TYR A 50 6.20 -10.19 8.07
CA TYR A 50 7.62 -10.52 8.13
C TYR A 50 8.42 -9.81 7.04
N PHE A 51 9.56 -9.24 7.43
CA PHE A 51 10.55 -8.66 6.53
C PHE A 51 11.97 -8.85 7.07
N ASN A 52 12.96 -8.60 6.21
CA ASN A 52 14.37 -8.78 6.52
C ASN A 52 15.10 -7.43 6.52
N VAL A 53 15.94 -7.22 7.53
CA VAL A 53 17.00 -6.21 7.51
C VAL A 53 18.32 -6.90 7.15
N PRO A 54 18.81 -6.75 5.91
CA PRO A 54 19.96 -7.48 5.41
C PRO A 54 21.29 -6.90 5.90
N VAL A 55 22.19 -7.79 6.33
CA VAL A 55 23.60 -7.55 6.65
C VAL A 55 24.45 -8.21 5.56
N VAL A 56 25.29 -7.44 4.87
CA VAL A 56 26.16 -7.90 3.80
C VAL A 56 27.53 -8.27 4.37
N VAL A 57 28.03 -9.44 3.96
CA VAL A 57 29.40 -9.89 4.22
C VAL A 57 30.26 -9.58 3.00
N SER A 58 31.31 -8.78 3.18
CA SER A 58 32.30 -8.50 2.14
C SER A 58 33.59 -9.28 2.39
N GLY A 59 34.21 -9.78 1.33
CA GLY A 59 35.37 -10.68 1.40
C GLY A 59 34.99 -12.16 1.29
N GLU A 60 35.99 -13.04 1.34
CA GLU A 60 35.81 -14.49 1.25
C GLU A 60 35.93 -15.13 2.63
N ALA A 61 34.80 -15.34 3.29
CA ALA A 61 34.75 -16.01 4.58
C ALA A 61 35.11 -17.49 4.44
N ASN A 62 35.95 -18.00 5.34
CA ASN A 62 36.34 -19.40 5.43
C ASN A 62 35.68 -20.15 6.60
N GLY A 63 34.68 -19.53 7.22
CA GLY A 63 33.89 -20.05 8.34
C GLY A 63 32.69 -19.13 8.61
N TYR A 64 31.95 -19.41 9.67
CA TYR A 64 30.79 -18.61 10.05
C TYR A 64 31.16 -17.18 10.45
N VAL A 65 30.29 -16.24 10.07
CA VAL A 65 30.28 -14.87 10.59
C VAL A 65 29.06 -14.73 11.49
N GLN A 66 29.26 -14.35 12.75
CA GLN A 66 28.15 -14.05 13.67
C GLN A 66 28.05 -12.54 13.86
N VAL A 67 26.85 -12.01 13.67
CA VAL A 67 26.55 -10.59 13.83
C VAL A 67 25.52 -10.43 14.94
N THR A 68 25.80 -9.52 15.87
CA THR A 68 24.83 -9.09 16.90
C THR A 68 24.39 -7.67 16.59
N VAL A 69 23.08 -7.46 16.60
CA VAL A 69 22.46 -6.16 16.41
C VAL A 69 21.78 -5.67 17.69
N GLU A 70 21.77 -4.37 17.86
CA GLU A 70 20.88 -3.68 18.78
C GLU A 70 19.73 -3.06 17.98
N VAL A 71 18.53 -3.10 18.54
CA VAL A 71 17.34 -2.46 17.97
C VAL A 71 16.88 -1.42 18.98
N GLN A 72 16.86 -0.16 18.57
CA GLN A 72 16.55 0.98 19.43
C GLN A 72 15.47 1.86 18.81
N GLU A 73 14.71 2.52 19.68
CA GLU A 73 13.74 3.55 19.30
C GLU A 73 14.44 4.73 18.59
N ALA A 74 13.85 5.23 17.50
CA ALA A 74 14.32 6.46 16.88
C ALA A 74 13.84 7.71 17.68
N THR A 75 14.44 8.86 17.40
CA THR A 75 13.98 10.13 17.99
C THR A 75 12.76 10.67 17.25
N GLY A 76 11.77 11.22 17.96
CA GLY A 76 10.58 11.84 17.36
C GLY A 76 9.32 11.02 17.60
N ASN A 77 9.00 10.11 16.66
CA ASN A 77 7.88 9.18 16.77
C ASN A 77 8.42 7.74 16.73
N PRO A 78 8.81 7.15 17.88
CA PRO A 78 9.47 5.85 17.89
C PRO A 78 8.50 4.70 17.62
N ALA A 79 8.95 3.75 16.81
CA ALA A 79 8.40 2.41 16.82
C ALA A 79 9.00 1.64 18.01
N MET A 80 8.18 0.83 18.68
CA MET A 80 8.51 0.21 19.97
C MET A 80 8.49 -1.31 19.81
N ASP A 81 9.51 -1.98 20.35
CA ASP A 81 9.62 -3.45 20.37
C ASP A 81 8.42 -4.04 21.14
N ASP A 82 7.89 -5.17 20.67
CA ASP A 82 6.67 -5.84 21.16
C ASP A 82 5.36 -5.02 21.08
N VAL A 83 5.38 -3.82 20.50
CA VAL A 83 4.17 -2.99 20.28
C VAL A 83 3.94 -2.76 18.78
N HIS A 84 4.94 -2.19 18.10
CA HIS A 84 4.84 -1.84 16.67
C HIS A 84 5.59 -2.85 15.78
N TYR A 85 6.56 -3.57 16.34
CA TYR A 85 7.29 -4.65 15.68
C TYR A 85 7.78 -5.69 16.69
N ILE A 86 8.16 -6.86 16.21
CA ILE A 86 8.75 -7.95 16.98
C ILE A 86 10.04 -8.39 16.28
N VAL A 87 11.15 -8.39 17.01
CA VAL A 87 12.45 -8.87 16.50
C VAL A 87 12.59 -10.37 16.76
N THR A 88 12.70 -11.20 15.71
CA THR A 88 12.79 -12.66 15.88
C THR A 88 14.11 -13.08 16.55
N SER A 89 15.22 -12.46 16.15
CA SER A 89 16.54 -12.69 16.76
C SER A 89 17.44 -11.45 16.60
N LYS A 90 18.18 -11.11 17.66
CA LYS A 90 19.20 -10.05 17.65
C LYS A 90 20.61 -10.56 17.32
N THR A 91 20.77 -11.87 17.14
CA THR A 91 22.01 -12.50 16.71
C THR A 91 21.76 -13.40 15.50
N ILE A 92 22.53 -13.19 14.44
CA ILE A 92 22.44 -13.97 13.21
C ILE A 92 23.79 -14.65 12.94
N ASN A 93 23.73 -15.88 12.42
CA ASN A 93 24.89 -16.63 11.96
C ASN A 93 24.81 -16.72 10.44
N ILE A 94 25.87 -16.31 9.76
CA ILE A 94 25.98 -16.26 8.30
C ILE A 94 27.01 -17.32 7.92
N ALA A 95 26.61 -18.29 7.10
CA ALA A 95 27.50 -19.35 6.65
C ALA A 95 28.58 -18.77 5.71
N SER A 96 29.70 -19.47 5.56
CA SER A 96 30.84 -19.00 4.76
C SER A 96 30.50 -18.71 3.30
N GLU A 97 29.56 -19.47 2.76
CA GLU A 97 29.03 -19.39 1.40
C GLU A 97 28.01 -18.25 1.22
N ASP A 98 27.43 -17.75 2.30
CA ASP A 98 26.43 -16.70 2.27
C ASP A 98 27.09 -15.33 2.32
N LYS A 99 26.69 -14.46 1.39
CA LYS A 99 27.13 -13.06 1.38
C LYS A 99 26.12 -12.12 2.06
N VAL A 100 24.98 -12.64 2.52
CA VAL A 100 23.92 -11.87 3.17
C VAL A 100 23.33 -12.68 4.33
N GLY A 101 23.29 -12.09 5.51
CA GLY A 101 22.48 -12.54 6.63
C GLY A 101 21.28 -11.62 6.84
N ASN A 102 20.17 -12.14 7.37
CA ASN A 102 18.97 -11.35 7.58
C ASN A 102 18.60 -11.29 9.06
N VAL A 103 18.46 -10.08 9.59
CA VAL A 103 17.71 -9.86 10.83
C VAL A 103 16.24 -9.88 10.47
N GLU A 104 15.53 -10.94 10.86
CA GLU A 104 14.10 -11.07 10.62
C GLU A 104 13.31 -10.26 11.66
N ILE A 105 12.42 -9.42 11.18
CA ILE A 105 11.53 -8.59 11.99
C ILE A 105 10.12 -8.77 11.46
N LYS A 106 9.14 -8.77 12.36
CA LYS A 106 7.72 -8.79 12.02
C LYS A 106 7.08 -7.47 12.44
N THR A 107 6.37 -6.80 11.55
CA THR A 107 5.51 -5.67 11.95
C THR A 107 4.27 -6.16 12.70
N VAL A 108 3.75 -5.31 13.58
CA VAL A 108 2.46 -5.50 14.23
C VAL A 108 1.49 -4.55 13.56
N ASP A 109 0.47 -5.11 12.92
CA ASP A 109 -0.64 -4.37 12.31
C ASP A 109 -1.67 -4.09 13.39
N ASP A 110 -2.12 -2.84 13.49
CA ASP A 110 -3.23 -2.46 14.34
C ASP A 110 -4.41 -1.91 13.52
N GLY A 111 -5.22 -1.04 14.11
CA GLY A 111 -6.37 -0.43 13.43
C GLY A 111 -6.44 1.08 13.69
N GLU A 112 -5.39 1.63 14.29
CA GLU A 112 -5.27 3.01 14.72
C GLU A 112 -4.50 3.80 13.67
N ILE A 113 -4.99 5.00 13.36
CA ILE A 113 -4.29 5.87 12.41
C ILE A 113 -3.09 6.49 13.08
N ASN A 114 -1.92 6.23 12.53
CA ASN A 114 -0.66 6.60 13.11
C ASN A 114 0.18 7.45 12.14
N GLU A 115 1.01 8.35 12.68
CA GLU A 115 2.11 8.92 11.90
C GLU A 115 3.20 7.85 11.70
N ASN A 116 4.06 8.05 10.70
CA ASN A 116 5.21 7.17 10.47
C ASN A 116 6.03 7.01 11.77
N ARG A 117 6.31 5.76 12.13
CA ARG A 117 7.10 5.41 13.31
C ARG A 117 8.44 4.82 12.89
N GLU A 118 9.49 5.14 13.64
CA GLU A 118 10.85 4.73 13.26
C GLU A 118 11.58 3.99 14.38
N PHE A 119 12.38 3.01 13.98
CA PHE A 119 13.37 2.36 14.85
C PHE A 119 14.67 2.15 14.08
N ILE A 120 15.77 1.91 14.79
CA ILE A 120 17.10 1.80 14.21
C ILE A 120 17.68 0.44 14.58
N VAL A 121 18.11 -0.32 13.57
CA VAL A 121 18.89 -1.56 13.76
C VAL A 121 20.36 -1.22 13.58
N THR A 122 21.20 -1.53 14.56
CA THR A 122 22.64 -1.20 14.54
C THR A 122 23.48 -2.43 14.80
N ILE A 123 24.52 -2.66 13.99
CA ILE A 123 25.53 -3.70 14.24
C ILE A 123 26.43 -3.26 15.41
N VAL A 124 26.36 -4.02 16.51
CA VAL A 124 27.10 -3.73 17.75
C VAL A 124 28.26 -4.69 18.01
N ASP A 125 28.19 -5.93 17.50
CA ASP A 125 29.28 -6.91 17.58
C ASP A 125 29.34 -7.79 16.33
N ALA A 126 30.55 -8.20 15.94
CA ALA A 126 30.78 -9.12 14.84
C ALA A 126 31.93 -10.08 15.19
N LYS A 127 31.65 -11.38 15.15
CA LYS A 127 32.66 -12.44 15.31
C LYS A 127 32.94 -13.07 13.96
N GLY A 128 34.22 -13.27 13.65
CA GLY A 128 34.67 -13.72 12.34
C GLY A 128 34.61 -12.64 11.26
N ALA A 129 34.36 -11.38 11.60
CA ALA A 129 34.42 -10.26 10.67
C ALA A 129 34.73 -8.95 11.42
N LYS A 130 35.11 -7.91 10.68
CA LYS A 130 35.16 -6.53 11.19
C LYS A 130 33.86 -5.81 10.85
N ILE A 131 33.38 -4.96 11.74
CA ILE A 131 32.25 -4.07 11.42
C ILE A 131 32.75 -3.01 10.44
N GLY A 132 32.03 -2.83 9.33
CA GLY A 132 32.32 -1.84 8.31
C GLY A 132 31.81 -0.44 8.64
N ASN A 133 31.55 0.35 7.59
CA ASN A 133 31.18 1.74 7.70
C ASN A 133 29.67 1.92 7.87
N GLU A 134 28.87 1.16 7.13
CA GLU A 134 27.41 1.26 7.18
C GLU A 134 26.91 0.36 8.31
N ARG A 135 26.79 0.94 9.51
CA ARG A 135 26.53 0.18 10.74
C ARG A 135 25.05 0.08 11.08
N SER A 136 24.21 0.92 10.49
CA SER A 136 22.83 1.10 10.91
C SER A 136 21.86 1.18 9.75
N THR A 137 20.67 0.64 9.96
CA THR A 137 19.52 0.83 9.08
C THR A 137 18.39 1.45 9.90
N THR A 138 17.88 2.60 9.46
CA THR A 138 16.63 3.16 9.97
C THR A 138 15.47 2.45 9.29
N VAL A 139 14.54 1.90 10.07
CA VAL A 139 13.33 1.28 9.56
C VAL A 139 12.15 2.19 9.88
N THR A 140 11.46 2.65 8.85
CA THR A 140 10.23 3.45 8.95
C THR A 140 9.03 2.54 8.71
N ILE A 141 8.21 2.35 9.75
CA ILE A 141 6.90 1.72 9.67
C ILE A 141 5.88 2.81 9.33
N ARG A 142 5.29 2.68 8.15
CA ARG A 142 4.17 3.50 7.70
C ARG A 142 2.87 2.86 8.14
N ASP A 143 1.96 3.72 8.54
CA ASP A 143 0.57 3.36 8.77
C ASP A 143 -0.10 2.84 7.48
N ASN A 144 -0.97 1.84 7.60
CA ASN A 144 -1.87 1.40 6.52
C ASN A 144 -3.35 1.56 6.84
N ASP A 145 -3.69 2.15 7.99
CA ASP A 145 -5.07 2.39 8.36
C ASP A 145 -5.63 3.71 7.81
N SER A 146 -4.76 4.67 7.51
CA SER A 146 -5.09 5.95 6.86
C SER A 146 -5.42 5.84 5.37
N GLU A 147 -5.39 4.62 4.79
CA GLU A 147 -5.67 4.35 3.38
C GLU A 147 -7.18 4.29 3.07
N PHE A 148 -7.96 5.18 3.67
CA PHE A 148 -9.37 5.36 3.35
C PHE A 148 -9.60 5.76 1.88
N TYR A 149 -8.63 6.50 1.33
CA TYR A 149 -8.54 6.81 -0.09
C TYR A 149 -8.65 5.56 -0.98
N GLU A 150 -7.86 4.52 -0.71
CA GLU A 150 -7.89 3.28 -1.48
C GLU A 150 -9.15 2.46 -1.20
N LYS A 151 -9.65 2.50 0.03
CA LYS A 151 -10.92 1.85 0.41
C LYS A 151 -12.10 2.40 -0.39
N LEU A 152 -12.07 3.65 -0.85
CA LEU A 152 -13.12 4.24 -1.70
C LEU A 152 -13.06 3.76 -3.16
N MET A 153 -11.95 3.17 -3.62
CA MET A 153 -11.80 2.71 -4.99
C MET A 153 -12.61 1.43 -5.27
N GLY A 154 -12.83 1.18 -6.56
CA GLY A 154 -13.54 0.00 -7.07
C GLY A 154 -14.95 0.30 -7.54
N LYS A 155 -15.78 -0.75 -7.61
CA LYS A 155 -17.12 -0.67 -8.21
C LYS A 155 -18.13 -0.08 -7.24
N TRP A 156 -18.98 0.80 -7.77
CA TRP A 156 -20.06 1.43 -7.04
C TRP A 156 -21.31 1.56 -7.92
N ALA A 157 -22.48 1.66 -7.30
CA ALA A 157 -23.69 2.13 -7.94
C ALA A 157 -23.94 3.58 -7.52
N LEU A 158 -23.85 4.53 -8.46
CA LEU A 158 -24.22 5.92 -8.25
C LEU A 158 -25.72 6.08 -8.42
N ASN A 159 -26.44 6.28 -7.32
CA ASN A 159 -27.88 6.46 -7.30
C ASN A 159 -28.23 7.96 -7.38
N PHE A 160 -29.22 8.28 -8.19
CA PHE A 160 -29.67 9.65 -8.40
C PHE A 160 -31.16 9.71 -8.72
N VAL A 161 -31.73 10.91 -8.66
CA VAL A 161 -33.08 11.18 -9.15
C VAL A 161 -32.99 12.00 -10.43
N SER A 162 -33.65 11.55 -11.50
CA SER A 162 -33.76 12.28 -12.75
C SER A 162 -35.23 12.41 -13.13
N LYS A 163 -35.68 13.64 -13.42
CA LYS A 163 -37.09 13.94 -13.75
C LYS A 163 -38.09 13.37 -12.73
N GLY A 164 -37.73 13.36 -11.45
CA GLY A 164 -38.57 12.88 -10.35
C GLY A 164 -38.60 11.37 -10.16
N ALA A 165 -37.84 10.59 -10.94
CA ALA A 165 -37.73 9.15 -10.78
C ALA A 165 -36.32 8.74 -10.33
N PRO A 166 -36.17 7.77 -9.41
CA PRO A 166 -34.87 7.23 -9.05
C PRO A 166 -34.31 6.39 -10.21
N ASP A 167 -33.00 6.48 -10.40
CA ASP A 167 -32.23 5.72 -11.38
C ASP A 167 -30.79 5.58 -10.89
N LYS A 168 -29.96 4.80 -11.59
CA LYS A 168 -28.57 4.60 -11.21
C LYS A 168 -27.62 4.42 -12.39
N TRP A 169 -26.35 4.69 -12.14
CA TRP A 169 -25.23 4.29 -13.00
C TRP A 169 -24.32 3.33 -12.26
N ASP A 170 -23.92 2.24 -12.91
CA ASP A 170 -22.84 1.41 -12.42
C ASP A 170 -21.52 2.11 -12.80
N VAL A 171 -20.78 2.57 -11.79
CA VAL A 171 -19.59 3.40 -11.92
C VAL A 171 -18.39 2.72 -11.26
N ASN A 172 -17.19 3.22 -11.55
CA ASN A 172 -15.97 2.78 -10.89
C ASN A 172 -15.19 3.98 -10.35
N VAL A 173 -14.84 3.94 -9.08
CA VAL A 173 -13.96 4.92 -8.44
C VAL A 173 -12.53 4.45 -8.68
N VAL A 174 -11.72 5.32 -9.27
CA VAL A 174 -10.28 5.10 -9.46
C VAL A 174 -9.51 6.24 -8.80
N GLY A 175 -8.27 5.97 -8.43
CA GLY A 175 -7.35 6.98 -7.93
C GLY A 175 -5.96 6.75 -8.47
N TYR A 176 -5.06 7.63 -8.04
CA TYR A 176 -3.64 7.56 -8.31
C TYR A 176 -2.97 6.47 -7.46
N GLU A 177 -1.86 5.95 -7.96
CA GLU A 177 -0.96 5.09 -7.20
C GLU A 177 -0.11 5.91 -6.23
N GLU A 178 0.40 5.30 -5.16
CA GLU A 178 1.14 5.98 -4.08
C GLU A 178 2.34 6.83 -4.57
N THR A 179 2.93 6.47 -5.70
CA THR A 179 4.08 7.17 -6.30
C THR A 179 3.70 8.34 -7.20
N GLU A 180 2.41 8.53 -7.48
CA GLU A 180 1.91 9.52 -8.42
C GLU A 180 1.44 10.80 -7.71
N ALA A 181 1.62 11.94 -8.38
CA ALA A 181 1.05 13.20 -7.91
C ALA A 181 -0.48 13.12 -7.97
N GLY A 182 -1.14 13.27 -6.82
CA GLY A 182 -2.59 13.14 -6.67
C GLY A 182 -3.03 11.98 -5.77
N TYR A 183 -2.12 11.09 -5.36
CA TYR A 183 -2.40 10.08 -4.33
C TYR A 183 -2.83 10.75 -3.03
N ASN A 184 -3.89 10.24 -2.39
CA ASN A 184 -4.51 10.85 -1.20
C ASN A 184 -5.04 12.30 -1.42
N GLU A 185 -5.26 12.71 -2.67
CA GLU A 185 -5.80 14.04 -3.00
C GLU A 185 -6.97 13.97 -3.98
N THR A 186 -6.88 13.13 -5.01
CA THR A 186 -7.85 13.11 -6.12
C THR A 186 -8.30 11.70 -6.48
N LEU A 187 -9.60 11.50 -6.61
CA LEU A 187 -10.26 10.32 -7.15
C LEU A 187 -11.02 10.68 -8.44
N TYR A 188 -11.42 9.68 -9.21
CA TYR A 188 -12.29 9.83 -10.37
C TYR A 188 -13.45 8.83 -10.30
N ILE A 189 -14.68 9.32 -10.43
CA ILE A 189 -15.86 8.47 -10.64
C ILE A 189 -16.03 8.29 -12.15
N THR A 190 -15.64 7.14 -12.68
CA THR A 190 -15.72 6.79 -14.10
C THR A 190 -17.01 6.04 -14.42
N GLY A 191 -17.47 6.09 -15.67
CA GLY A 191 -18.72 5.42 -16.08
C GLY A 191 -19.95 6.32 -16.03
N ILE A 192 -19.74 7.64 -15.98
CA ILE A 192 -20.82 8.63 -15.96
C ILE A 192 -21.68 8.47 -17.21
N MET A 193 -23.01 8.53 -17.06
CA MET A 193 -23.97 8.24 -18.14
C MET A 193 -23.85 6.83 -18.77
N GLY A 194 -23.13 5.90 -18.14
CA GLY A 194 -22.84 4.58 -18.69
C GLY A 194 -21.67 4.56 -19.69
N TYR A 195 -20.94 5.67 -19.84
CA TYR A 195 -19.77 5.77 -20.71
C TYR A 195 -18.48 5.67 -19.91
N SER A 196 -17.62 4.71 -20.25
CA SER A 196 -16.33 4.53 -19.58
C SER A 196 -15.37 5.71 -19.79
N TRP A 197 -15.60 6.54 -20.80
CA TRP A 197 -14.80 7.71 -21.13
C TRP A 197 -15.31 9.00 -20.46
N ALA A 198 -16.46 8.97 -19.79
CA ALA A 198 -16.97 10.09 -19.02
C ALA A 198 -16.72 9.87 -17.53
N GLN A 199 -16.20 10.90 -16.85
CA GLN A 199 -15.81 10.80 -15.46
C GLN A 199 -16.08 12.09 -14.67
N LEU A 200 -16.22 11.99 -13.36
CA LEU A 200 -16.17 13.15 -12.46
C LEU A 200 -14.83 13.13 -11.73
N GLU A 201 -14.12 14.26 -11.72
CA GLU A 201 -13.05 14.49 -10.75
C GLU A 201 -13.66 14.63 -9.36
N VAL A 202 -12.98 14.08 -8.36
CA VAL A 202 -13.40 14.13 -6.96
C VAL A 202 -12.19 14.45 -6.10
N SER A 203 -12.23 15.57 -5.39
CA SER A 203 -11.25 15.91 -4.37
C SER A 203 -11.53 15.09 -3.10
N TYR A 204 -10.49 14.48 -2.54
CA TYR A 204 -10.52 13.70 -1.31
C TYR A 204 -9.91 14.49 -0.16
N PHE A 205 -10.63 14.56 0.95
CA PHE A 205 -10.18 15.22 2.17
C PHE A 205 -10.28 14.26 3.34
N PHE A 206 -9.21 14.16 4.12
CA PHE A 206 -9.21 13.35 5.33
C PHE A 206 -8.32 13.98 6.40
N ASP A 207 -8.91 14.21 7.57
CA ASP A 207 -8.20 14.69 8.75
C ASP A 207 -7.85 13.52 9.66
N LYS A 208 -6.55 13.20 9.69
CA LYS A 208 -6.01 12.11 10.53
C LYS A 208 -6.21 12.34 12.02
N ALA A 209 -6.27 13.59 12.49
CA ALA A 209 -6.40 13.89 13.91
C ALA A 209 -7.83 13.67 14.42
N THR A 210 -8.83 13.94 13.57
CA THR A 210 -10.25 13.76 13.91
C THR A 210 -10.84 12.47 13.38
N ASN A 211 -10.13 11.78 12.47
CA ASN A 211 -10.61 10.61 11.74
C ASN A 211 -11.91 10.89 10.96
N VAL A 212 -12.01 12.10 10.41
CA VAL A 212 -13.17 12.53 9.60
C VAL A 212 -12.67 12.89 8.22
N GLY A 213 -13.38 12.43 7.20
CA GLY A 213 -13.12 12.80 5.82
C GLY A 213 -14.40 13.01 5.02
N TYR A 214 -14.23 13.59 3.85
CA TYR A 214 -15.30 13.88 2.92
C TYR A 214 -14.74 13.98 1.49
N LEU A 215 -15.65 13.93 0.53
CA LEU A 215 -15.37 14.07 -0.89
C LEU A 215 -16.04 15.34 -1.41
N GLU A 216 -15.43 15.93 -2.43
CA GLU A 216 -16.01 17.05 -3.15
C GLU A 216 -15.90 16.82 -4.65
N VAL A 217 -17.00 16.99 -5.39
CA VAL A 217 -16.95 17.08 -6.86
C VAL A 217 -16.74 18.55 -7.21
N PRO A 218 -15.53 18.98 -7.60
CA PRO A 218 -15.30 20.35 -8.05
C PRO A 218 -16.07 20.65 -9.33
N LEU A 219 -16.82 21.75 -9.33
CA LEU A 219 -17.52 22.24 -10.51
C LEU A 219 -16.54 22.92 -11.46
N GLY A 220 -16.91 22.98 -12.74
CA GLY A 220 -16.06 23.47 -13.83
C GLY A 220 -15.01 22.46 -14.31
N THR A 221 -14.90 21.29 -13.67
CA THR A 221 -14.00 20.22 -14.11
C THR A 221 -14.54 19.47 -15.32
N LEU A 222 -13.61 18.95 -16.12
CA LEU A 222 -13.90 18.23 -17.35
C LEU A 222 -14.57 16.88 -17.03
N VAL A 223 -15.74 16.64 -17.62
CA VAL A 223 -16.44 15.36 -17.57
C VAL A 223 -16.14 14.52 -18.80
N ALA A 224 -16.16 15.17 -19.96
CA ALA A 224 -15.82 14.57 -21.24
C ALA A 224 -15.49 15.67 -22.26
N ASP A 225 -14.62 15.35 -23.21
CA ASP A 225 -14.32 16.16 -24.39
C ASP A 225 -14.64 15.39 -25.68
N GLY A 226 -14.65 16.08 -26.80
CA GLY A 226 -14.81 15.47 -28.12
C GLY A 226 -16.18 14.83 -28.37
N VAL A 227 -17.22 15.20 -27.62
CA VAL A 227 -18.54 14.55 -27.70
C VAL A 227 -19.30 15.05 -28.92
N ASP A 228 -19.65 14.15 -29.84
CA ASP A 228 -20.42 14.49 -31.04
C ASP A 228 -21.91 14.67 -30.71
N PHE A 229 -22.39 15.92 -30.78
CA PHE A 229 -23.81 16.28 -30.63
C PHE A 229 -24.52 16.46 -31.99
N GLY A 230 -23.89 16.00 -33.07
CA GLY A 230 -24.42 15.97 -34.43
C GLY A 230 -24.08 17.21 -35.26
N SER A 231 -24.40 18.41 -34.77
CA SER A 231 -24.10 19.66 -35.48
C SER A 231 -22.83 20.37 -34.97
N PHE A 232 -22.29 19.92 -33.85
CA PHE A 232 -21.08 20.44 -33.22
C PHE A 232 -20.43 19.35 -32.35
N THR A 233 -19.15 19.53 -32.06
CA THR A 233 -18.43 18.74 -31.05
C THR A 233 -18.40 19.53 -29.75
N GLY A 234 -18.74 18.88 -28.64
CA GLY A 234 -18.89 19.53 -27.35
C GLY A 234 -17.94 19.01 -26.28
N THR A 235 -17.49 19.95 -25.45
CA THR A 235 -16.89 19.68 -24.14
C THR A 235 -17.98 19.71 -23.07
N VAL A 236 -17.90 18.80 -22.11
CA VAL A 236 -18.86 18.64 -21.02
C VAL A 236 -18.16 18.92 -19.70
N LEU A 237 -18.71 19.84 -18.91
CA LEU A 237 -18.20 20.18 -17.58
C LEU A 237 -19.19 19.79 -16.48
N ALA A 238 -18.67 19.46 -15.30
CA ALA A 238 -19.47 19.31 -14.10
C ALA A 238 -19.96 20.68 -13.65
N ALA A 239 -21.27 20.85 -13.51
CA ALA A 239 -21.88 22.11 -13.10
C ALA A 239 -23.06 21.85 -12.16
N THR A 240 -23.63 22.93 -11.62
CA THR A 240 -24.93 22.93 -10.94
C THR A 240 -25.83 23.99 -11.56
N VAL A 241 -27.08 24.08 -11.09
CA VAL A 241 -28.03 25.12 -11.48
C VAL A 241 -28.50 25.87 -10.24
N GLU A 242 -28.25 27.18 -10.21
CA GLU A 242 -28.70 28.07 -9.16
C GLU A 242 -29.49 29.23 -9.74
N ASN A 243 -30.68 29.49 -9.20
CA ASN A 243 -31.57 30.57 -9.65
C ASN A 243 -31.83 30.56 -11.18
N GLY A 244 -31.79 29.38 -11.81
CA GLY A 244 -31.98 29.21 -13.26
C GLY A 244 -30.73 29.44 -14.11
N TYR A 245 -29.57 29.66 -13.51
CA TYR A 245 -28.29 29.83 -14.19
C TYR A 245 -27.38 28.63 -13.96
N VAL A 246 -26.59 28.28 -14.98
CA VAL A 246 -25.54 27.26 -14.85
C VAL A 246 -24.38 27.86 -14.06
N VAL A 247 -23.91 27.13 -13.05
CA VAL A 247 -22.80 27.52 -12.18
C VAL A 247 -21.70 26.45 -12.28
N THR A 248 -20.49 26.88 -12.60
CA THR A 248 -19.29 26.03 -12.78
C THR A 248 -18.21 26.34 -11.76
N ASP A 249 -18.58 26.90 -10.61
CA ASP A 249 -17.69 27.23 -9.50
C ASP A 249 -18.26 26.64 -8.20
N GLY A 250 -17.39 26.32 -7.24
CA GLY A 250 -17.76 25.62 -6.01
C GLY A 250 -17.72 24.10 -6.16
N THR A 251 -18.33 23.38 -5.21
CA THR A 251 -18.21 21.92 -5.11
C THR A 251 -19.52 21.25 -4.69
N LEU A 252 -19.68 19.97 -5.03
CA LEU A 252 -20.74 19.12 -4.50
C LEU A 252 -20.16 18.18 -3.45
N ARG A 253 -20.55 18.36 -2.18
CA ARG A 253 -20.00 17.61 -1.05
C ARG A 253 -20.65 16.23 -0.90
N ALA A 254 -19.84 15.23 -0.56
CA ALA A 254 -20.30 13.90 -0.18
C ALA A 254 -19.49 13.34 0.99
N GLU A 255 -20.07 12.42 1.76
CA GLU A 255 -19.44 11.83 2.95
C GLU A 255 -19.63 10.32 2.93
N TRP A 256 -18.60 9.57 3.30
CA TRP A 256 -18.68 8.11 3.38
C TRP A 256 -19.02 7.64 4.79
N ASN A 257 -19.60 6.45 4.91
CA ASN A 257 -19.78 5.80 6.20
C ASN A 257 -18.50 5.06 6.65
N ASP A 258 -18.39 4.76 7.95
CA ASP A 258 -17.24 4.08 8.55
C ASP A 258 -16.89 2.73 7.89
N MET A 259 -17.88 2.09 7.24
CA MET A 259 -17.73 0.81 6.57
C MET A 259 -17.27 0.93 5.12
N PHE A 260 -17.17 2.14 4.56
CA PHE A 260 -16.86 2.38 3.15
C PHE A 260 -17.81 1.63 2.21
N THR A 261 -19.09 1.53 2.57
CA THR A 261 -20.14 0.86 1.76
C THR A 261 -21.16 1.83 1.21
N GLU A 262 -21.19 3.05 1.73
CA GLU A 262 -22.06 4.12 1.28
C GLU A 262 -21.29 5.45 1.25
N ILE A 263 -21.51 6.23 0.19
CA ILE A 263 -21.09 7.63 0.07
C ILE A 263 -22.35 8.46 -0.16
N THR A 264 -22.71 9.36 0.73
CA THR A 264 -23.94 10.17 0.64
C THR A 264 -23.61 11.59 0.17
N PHE A 265 -24.28 12.04 -0.90
CA PHE A 265 -24.17 13.42 -1.37
C PHE A 265 -25.05 14.34 -0.52
N GLN A 266 -24.48 15.42 -0.01
CA GLN A 266 -25.12 16.33 0.94
C GLN A 266 -26.19 17.19 0.24
N ASP A 267 -27.37 17.30 0.86
CA ASP A 267 -28.52 18.06 0.35
C ASP A 267 -29.06 17.60 -1.02
N SER A 268 -28.70 16.40 -1.47
CA SER A 268 -29.10 15.85 -2.78
C SER A 268 -28.85 16.81 -3.95
N PRO A 269 -27.59 17.22 -4.15
CA PRO A 269 -27.24 18.35 -5.00
C PRO A 269 -27.53 18.04 -6.47
N VAL A 270 -27.79 19.10 -7.24
CA VAL A 270 -28.00 18.96 -8.68
C VAL A 270 -26.63 18.86 -9.37
N LEU A 271 -26.35 17.72 -9.98
CA LEU A 271 -25.32 17.62 -11.00
C LEU A 271 -25.94 17.95 -12.36
N TYR A 272 -25.40 18.97 -12.99
CA TYR A 272 -25.73 19.42 -14.32
C TYR A 272 -24.52 19.22 -15.23
N LEU A 273 -24.64 18.38 -16.24
CA LEU A 273 -23.59 18.15 -17.22
C LEU A 273 -23.69 19.23 -18.30
N ALA A 274 -23.00 20.35 -18.08
CA ALA A 274 -23.05 21.53 -18.95
C ALA A 274 -22.24 21.29 -20.23
N VAL A 275 -22.84 21.57 -21.39
CA VAL A 275 -22.22 21.36 -22.70
C VAL A 275 -21.80 22.70 -23.29
N PHE A 276 -20.57 22.75 -23.79
CA PHE A 276 -20.00 23.90 -24.49
C PHE A 276 -19.49 23.46 -25.87
N ASP A 277 -19.69 24.29 -26.89
CA ASP A 277 -19.14 24.05 -28.22
C ASP A 277 -17.61 24.21 -28.18
N GLU A 278 -16.86 23.22 -28.66
CA GLU A 278 -15.39 23.26 -28.62
C GLU A 278 -14.78 24.32 -29.55
N ALA A 279 -15.48 24.67 -30.64
CA ALA A 279 -14.99 25.63 -31.61
C ALA A 279 -15.19 27.08 -31.15
N THR A 280 -16.30 27.36 -30.45
CA THR A 280 -16.66 28.74 -30.05
C THR A 280 -16.55 29.00 -28.55
N GLY A 281 -16.59 27.95 -27.72
CA GLY A 281 -16.70 28.06 -26.27
C GLY A 281 -18.10 28.44 -25.79
N ASP A 282 -19.08 28.52 -26.68
CA ASP A 282 -20.44 28.93 -26.33
C ASP A 282 -21.16 27.83 -25.54
N PHE A 283 -21.98 28.23 -24.58
CA PHE A 283 -22.82 27.30 -23.84
C PHE A 283 -23.98 26.78 -24.72
N MET A 284 -24.08 25.47 -24.85
CA MET A 284 -25.02 24.78 -25.76
C MET A 284 -26.18 24.09 -25.05
N GLY A 285 -26.19 24.08 -23.71
CA GLY A 285 -27.24 23.46 -22.91
C GLY A 285 -26.72 22.39 -21.95
N GLY A 286 -27.59 21.46 -21.57
CA GLY A 286 -27.26 20.38 -20.63
C GLY A 286 -27.41 19.02 -21.26
N TRP A 287 -26.40 18.17 -21.11
CA TRP A 287 -26.47 16.79 -21.56
C TRP A 287 -27.37 15.96 -20.62
N LYS A 288 -27.25 16.21 -19.32
CA LYS A 288 -28.08 15.59 -18.28
C LYS A 288 -28.17 16.52 -17.07
N SER A 289 -29.30 16.43 -16.37
CA SER A 289 -29.50 17.01 -15.05
C SER A 289 -30.09 15.92 -14.13
N LEU A 290 -29.51 15.80 -12.94
CA LEU A 290 -29.87 14.79 -11.95
C LEU A 290 -29.55 15.28 -10.54
N ASN A 291 -30.34 14.87 -9.56
CA ASN A 291 -30.04 15.05 -8.15
C ASN A 291 -29.25 13.84 -7.67
N LEU A 292 -27.99 14.04 -7.29
CA LEU A 292 -27.16 12.99 -6.71
C LEU A 292 -27.74 12.59 -5.36
N VAL A 293 -27.75 11.31 -5.02
CA VAL A 293 -28.27 10.82 -3.74
C VAL A 293 -27.15 10.17 -2.94
N ASN A 294 -26.69 9.00 -3.38
CA ASN A 294 -25.60 8.28 -2.75
C ASN A 294 -24.91 7.35 -3.76
N MET A 295 -23.77 6.81 -3.36
CA MET A 295 -23.14 5.66 -3.98
C MET A 295 -23.16 4.49 -3.00
N THR A 296 -23.44 3.29 -3.50
CA THR A 296 -23.47 2.07 -2.68
C THR A 296 -22.69 0.94 -3.35
N ARG A 297 -22.09 0.04 -2.56
CA ARG A 297 -21.44 -1.19 -3.05
C ARG A 297 -21.70 -2.39 -2.15
#